data_AF-A0A349K221-F1
#
_entry.id   AF-A0A349K221-F1
#
_cell.length_a   1.000
_cell.length_b   1.000
_cell.length_c   1.000
_cell.angle_alpha   90.00
_cell.angle_beta   90.00
_cell.angle_gamma   90.00
#
_symmetry.space_group_name_H-M   'P 1'
#
loop_
_entity.id
_entity.type
_entity.pdbx_description
1 polymer ?
#
loop_
_entity_poly.entity_id
_entity_poly.type
_entity_poly.pdbx_seq_one_letter_code
_entity_poly.pdbx_strand_id
1 'polypeptide(L)'
;MKKQILVCLLFLDPAVGFAQQKNYSVGPTLQDNSASAELSSFEIAAGYEVSLFASEENGIANPIVMRWGPRGRLWVLCSLVYPQALPSKAPGDKLFILQDNDRDGRVDETLVFADGLDMPTGFAIGNGGVYLGQGQDLLFLRDENGDDRADTREVLLTGFGTGDTHQNINSLTWTPGGELLFCQGLHNFSRVETPWGIVHMDEHGVWRLRPRRMQLHAFRGCSGQNPWGLSHGHWGEPFAKSNGNAVSELLPVMIHSEHRHQPLDIGGTRIKSMICEIIDSPALP
;
A
#
# COMPACT_ATOMS: atom_id res chain seq x y z
N MET A 1 -19.57 53.33 -57.36
CA MET A 1 -19.85 52.29 -56.33
C MET A 1 -18.61 52.10 -55.48
N LYS A 2 -18.56 52.71 -54.29
CA LYS A 2 -17.45 52.54 -53.34
C LYS A 2 -17.62 51.20 -52.63
N LYS A 3 -16.72 50.25 -52.84
CA LYS A 3 -16.68 48.98 -52.10
C LYS A 3 -16.22 49.28 -50.67
N GLN A 4 -17.12 49.16 -49.69
CA GLN A 4 -16.76 49.14 -48.28
C GLN A 4 -16.11 47.78 -47.98
N ILE A 5 -14.87 47.79 -47.52
CA ILE A 5 -14.20 46.61 -46.96
C ILE A 5 -14.51 46.62 -45.47
N LEU A 6 -15.29 45.65 -45.00
CA LEU A 6 -15.50 45.39 -43.59
C LEU A 6 -14.28 44.61 -43.06
N VAL A 7 -13.46 45.25 -42.23
CA VAL A 7 -12.39 44.59 -41.49
C VAL A 7 -12.97 44.17 -40.14
N CYS A 8 -13.27 42.89 -39.97
CA CYS A 8 -13.59 42.32 -38.66
C CYS A 8 -12.28 42.12 -37.88
N LEU A 9 -12.02 43.01 -36.92
CA LEU A 9 -11.03 42.78 -35.87
C LEU A 9 -11.69 41.91 -34.80
N LEU A 10 -11.38 40.61 -34.81
CA LEU A 10 -11.68 39.70 -33.70
C LEU A 10 -10.73 40.06 -32.56
N PHE A 11 -11.23 40.74 -31.54
CA PHE A 11 -10.55 40.81 -30.24
C PHE A 11 -10.68 39.45 -29.59
N LEU A 12 -9.61 38.66 -29.62
CA LEU A 12 -9.46 37.49 -28.76
C LEU A 12 -9.35 37.99 -27.32
N ASP A 13 -10.41 37.76 -26.55
CA ASP A 13 -10.45 37.96 -25.11
C ASP A 13 -9.34 37.09 -24.46
N PRO A 14 -8.39 37.66 -23.68
CA PRO A 14 -7.31 36.90 -23.07
C PRO A 14 -7.76 36.08 -21.86
N ALA A 15 -9.07 35.78 -21.74
CA ALA A 15 -9.58 34.77 -20.83
C ALA A 15 -9.23 33.36 -21.32
N VAL A 16 -7.94 33.09 -21.53
CA VAL A 16 -7.39 31.75 -21.36
C VAL A 16 -7.62 31.44 -19.90
N GLY A 17 -8.66 30.65 -19.61
CA GLY A 17 -8.85 30.07 -18.31
C GLY A 17 -7.58 29.32 -17.96
N PHE A 18 -6.76 29.89 -17.06
CA PHE A 18 -5.80 29.11 -16.32
C PHE A 18 -6.62 28.03 -15.65
N ALA A 19 -6.47 26.79 -16.12
CA ALA A 19 -6.93 25.64 -15.38
C ALA A 19 -6.35 25.81 -13.98
N GLN A 20 -7.22 26.09 -13.01
CA GLN A 20 -6.83 26.23 -11.62
C GLN A 20 -6.13 24.91 -11.29
N GLN A 21 -4.82 24.96 -11.11
CA GLN A 21 -4.03 23.83 -10.68
C GLN A 21 -4.62 23.46 -9.32
N LYS A 22 -5.50 22.45 -9.31
CA LYS A 22 -6.06 21.94 -8.07
C LYS A 22 -4.86 21.42 -7.30
N ASN A 23 -4.47 22.15 -6.27
CA ASN A 23 -3.53 21.65 -5.28
C ASN A 23 -4.20 20.43 -4.65
N TYR A 24 -3.82 19.24 -5.13
CA TYR A 24 -4.22 17.96 -4.54
C TYR A 24 -3.53 17.72 -3.20
N SER A 25 -2.53 18.53 -2.86
CA SER A 25 -1.86 18.51 -1.56
C SER A 25 -2.74 19.14 -0.48
N VAL A 26 -2.86 18.45 0.65
CA VAL A 26 -3.55 18.93 1.86
C VAL A 26 -2.68 19.90 2.70
N GLY A 27 -1.46 20.20 2.26
CA GLY A 27 -0.51 21.08 2.93
C GLY A 27 0.10 22.13 1.99
N PRO A 28 0.80 23.14 2.54
CA PRO A 28 1.53 24.11 1.74
C PRO A 28 2.64 23.41 0.93
N THR A 29 2.92 23.93 -0.26
CA THR A 29 4.07 23.47 -1.05
C THR A 29 5.35 23.71 -0.28
N LEU A 30 6.15 22.66 -0.06
CA LEU A 30 7.47 22.78 0.56
C LEU A 30 8.39 23.60 -0.34
N GLN A 31 9.18 24.50 0.26
CA GLN A 31 10.18 25.29 -0.47
C GLN A 31 11.47 24.50 -0.72
N ASP A 32 11.79 23.57 0.18
CA ASP A 32 12.94 22.67 0.10
C ASP A 32 12.46 21.26 0.45
N ASN A 33 12.61 20.34 -0.50
CA ASN A 33 12.25 18.92 -0.38
C ASN A 33 13.50 18.03 -0.39
N SER A 34 14.67 18.57 -0.03
CA SER A 34 15.87 17.77 0.19
C SER A 34 15.70 16.87 1.41
N ALA A 35 16.31 15.68 1.37
CA ALA A 35 16.30 14.76 2.50
C ALA A 35 16.84 15.40 3.80
N SER A 36 17.82 16.31 3.70
CA SER A 36 18.32 17.07 4.86
C SER A 36 17.28 18.01 5.47
N ALA A 37 16.47 18.68 4.65
CA ALA A 37 15.41 19.57 5.12
C ALA A 37 14.28 18.77 5.78
N GLU A 38 13.89 17.64 5.18
CA GLU A 38 12.88 16.73 5.75
C GLU A 38 13.35 16.13 7.08
N LEU A 39 14.57 15.60 7.17
CA LEU A 39 15.13 15.07 8.42
C LEU A 39 15.15 16.13 9.54
N SER A 40 15.46 17.38 9.21
CA SER A 40 15.48 18.47 10.18
C SER A 40 14.08 18.87 10.68
N SER A 41 13.03 18.44 9.99
CA SER A 41 11.63 18.73 10.36
C SER A 41 11.02 17.72 11.34
N PHE A 42 11.70 16.60 11.59
CA PHE A 42 11.16 15.52 12.41
C PHE A 42 11.19 15.86 13.91
N GLU A 43 10.06 15.63 14.58
CA GLU A 43 10.00 15.56 16.03
C GLU A 43 10.29 14.12 16.47
N ILE A 44 11.50 13.87 16.96
CA ILE A 44 11.97 12.53 17.33
C ILE A 44 11.77 12.30 18.82
N ALA A 45 11.21 11.14 19.17
CA ALA A 45 11.07 10.73 20.57
C ALA A 45 12.43 10.47 21.22
N ALA A 46 12.55 10.76 22.52
CA ALA A 46 13.78 10.50 23.26
C ALA A 46 14.19 9.02 23.18
N GLY A 47 15.46 8.75 22.91
CA GLY A 47 16.00 7.39 22.75
C GLY A 47 15.97 6.84 21.32
N TYR A 48 15.45 7.60 20.36
CA TYR A 48 15.41 7.23 18.95
C TYR A 48 16.32 8.13 18.10
N GLU A 49 16.81 7.58 17.00
CA GLU A 49 17.51 8.29 15.93
C GLU A 49 16.80 8.01 14.61
N VAL A 50 16.82 8.98 13.70
CA VAL A 50 16.33 8.80 12.33
C VAL A 50 17.45 9.14 11.36
N SER A 51 17.74 8.23 10.45
CA SER A 51 18.73 8.38 9.38
C SER A 51 18.09 8.10 8.01
N LEU A 52 18.70 8.66 6.96
CA LEU A 52 18.30 8.37 5.58
C LEU A 52 18.93 7.05 5.13
N PHE A 53 18.10 6.05 4.86
CA PHE A 53 18.53 4.76 4.30
C PHE A 53 18.61 4.78 2.76
N ALA A 54 17.59 5.32 2.10
CA ALA A 54 17.49 5.41 0.64
C ALA A 54 16.61 6.60 0.22
N SER A 55 16.82 7.13 -0.98
CA SER A 55 16.06 8.24 -1.57
C SER A 55 15.77 8.02 -3.07
N GLU A 56 15.21 9.03 -3.73
CA GLU A 56 15.00 9.06 -5.17
C GLU A 56 16.32 8.96 -5.96
N GLU A 57 17.44 9.35 -5.36
CA GLU A 57 18.78 9.17 -5.97
C GLU A 57 19.13 7.68 -6.14
N ASN A 58 18.56 6.82 -5.29
CA ASN A 58 18.65 5.37 -5.40
C ASN A 58 17.54 4.77 -6.29
N GLY A 59 16.69 5.60 -6.89
CA GLY A 59 15.54 5.17 -7.71
C GLY A 59 14.29 4.81 -6.91
N ILE A 60 14.27 5.09 -5.61
CA ILE A 60 13.13 4.81 -4.73
C ILE A 60 12.23 6.04 -4.68
N ALA A 61 11.15 6.01 -5.43
CA ALA A 61 10.17 7.09 -5.47
C ALA A 61 8.77 6.55 -5.17
N ASN A 62 7.97 7.33 -4.42
CA ASN A 62 6.62 6.98 -3.97
C ASN A 62 6.51 5.55 -3.37
N PRO A 63 7.27 5.24 -2.29
CA PRO A 63 7.10 3.98 -1.59
C PRO A 63 5.71 3.88 -0.96
N ILE A 64 5.04 2.73 -1.14
CA ILE A 64 3.74 2.42 -0.52
C ILE A 64 3.91 1.50 0.69
N VAL A 65 4.69 0.42 0.52
CA VAL A 65 4.92 -0.60 1.56
C VAL A 65 6.39 -0.99 1.56
N MET A 66 6.94 -1.24 2.75
CA MET A 66 8.27 -1.84 2.89
C MET A 66 8.25 -3.01 3.88
N ARG A 67 9.14 -3.99 3.66
CA ARG A 67 9.30 -5.17 4.51
C ARG A 67 10.76 -5.62 4.54
N TRP A 68 11.25 -6.01 5.70
CA TRP A 68 12.52 -6.72 5.80
C TRP A 68 12.35 -8.17 5.36
N GLY A 69 13.13 -8.59 4.38
CA GLY A 69 13.16 -9.98 3.92
C GLY A 69 14.00 -10.87 4.86
N PRO A 70 13.89 -12.20 4.74
CA PRO A 70 14.60 -13.15 5.61
C PRO A 70 16.13 -13.11 5.49
N ARG A 71 16.65 -12.52 4.39
CA ARG A 71 18.09 -12.26 4.19
C ARG A 71 18.56 -10.92 4.77
N GLY A 72 17.72 -10.20 5.52
CA GLY A 72 18.06 -8.89 6.09
C GLY A 72 18.11 -7.75 5.09
N ARG A 73 17.50 -7.92 3.90
CA ARG A 73 17.40 -6.88 2.86
C ARG A 73 16.05 -6.20 2.92
N LEU A 74 15.99 -4.90 2.64
CA LEU A 74 14.74 -4.15 2.65
C LEU A 74 14.05 -4.29 1.29
N TRP A 75 12.78 -4.67 1.29
CA TRP A 75 11.95 -4.74 0.09
C TRP A 75 11.02 -3.55 0.08
N VAL A 76 10.93 -2.84 -1.05
CA VAL A 76 10.15 -1.61 -1.16
C VAL A 76 9.25 -1.67 -2.39
N LEU A 77 7.95 -1.59 -2.18
CA LEU A 77 6.96 -1.49 -3.24
C LEU A 77 6.72 -0.02 -3.55
N CYS A 78 7.02 0.38 -4.77
CA CYS A 78 6.90 1.76 -5.25
C CYS A 78 5.83 1.86 -6.33
N SER A 79 5.05 2.94 -6.28
CA SER A 79 4.04 3.22 -7.29
C SER A 79 4.09 4.66 -7.77
N LEU A 80 4.33 4.82 -9.06
CA LEU A 80 4.27 6.09 -9.78
C LEU A 80 2.90 6.31 -10.46
N VAL A 81 2.11 5.24 -10.60
CA VAL A 81 0.80 5.27 -11.28
C VAL A 81 -0.35 5.59 -10.31
N TYR A 82 -0.27 5.13 -9.06
CA TYR A 82 -1.25 5.44 -8.01
C TYR A 82 -1.47 6.96 -7.83
N PRO A 83 -2.72 7.43 -7.61
CA PRO A 83 -3.95 6.66 -7.47
C PRO A 83 -4.74 6.46 -8.77
N GLN A 84 -4.20 6.90 -9.92
CA GLN A 84 -4.95 6.99 -11.16
C GLN A 84 -4.13 6.53 -12.35
N ALA A 85 -4.42 5.31 -12.81
CA ALA A 85 -3.89 4.81 -14.08
C ALA A 85 -4.30 5.71 -15.26
N LEU A 86 -3.33 6.03 -16.11
CA LEU A 86 -3.58 6.74 -17.36
C LEU A 86 -3.77 5.70 -18.47
N PRO A 87 -4.93 5.67 -19.15
CA PRO A 87 -5.21 4.66 -20.18
C PRO A 87 -4.17 4.57 -21.30
N SER A 88 -3.42 5.65 -21.55
CA SER A 88 -2.40 5.76 -22.58
C SER A 88 -0.99 5.37 -22.13
N LYS A 89 -0.77 5.09 -20.85
CA LYS A 89 0.55 4.70 -20.32
C LYS A 89 0.50 3.27 -19.80
N ALA A 90 1.52 2.50 -20.17
CA ALA A 90 1.72 1.18 -19.61
C ALA A 90 2.01 1.28 -18.10
N PRO A 91 1.60 0.28 -17.30
CA PRO A 91 2.00 0.15 -15.92
C PRO A 91 3.53 0.11 -15.79
N GLY A 92 4.06 0.74 -14.74
CA GLY A 92 5.50 0.89 -14.55
C GLY A 92 5.96 0.79 -13.10
N ASP A 93 5.07 0.35 -12.22
CA ASP A 93 5.35 0.23 -10.79
C ASP A 93 6.25 -0.98 -10.53
N LYS A 94 7.00 -0.91 -9.44
CA LYS A 94 8.11 -1.83 -9.18
C LYS A 94 8.17 -2.27 -7.72
N LEU A 95 8.58 -3.51 -7.53
CA LEU A 95 9.04 -4.03 -6.25
C LEU A 95 10.56 -4.12 -6.27
N PHE A 96 11.20 -3.36 -5.38
CA PHE A 96 12.65 -3.29 -5.24
C PHE A 96 13.16 -4.14 -4.08
N ILE A 97 14.42 -4.55 -4.18
CA ILE A 97 15.23 -5.11 -3.09
C ILE A 97 16.41 -4.16 -2.88
N LEU A 98 16.58 -3.67 -1.66
CA LEU A 98 17.61 -2.74 -1.25
C LEU A 98 18.55 -3.47 -0.30
N GLN A 99 19.85 -3.38 -0.58
CA GLN A 99 20.87 -4.09 0.16
C GLN A 99 21.89 -3.10 0.73
N ASP A 100 22.17 -3.29 2.01
CA ASP A 100 23.23 -2.65 2.78
C ASP A 100 24.28 -3.75 3.02
N ASN A 101 25.42 -3.66 2.32
CA ASN A 101 26.46 -4.68 2.31
C ASN A 101 27.45 -4.49 3.45
N ASP A 102 27.71 -3.25 3.85
CA ASP A 102 28.70 -2.91 4.88
C ASP A 102 28.08 -2.63 6.26
N ARG A 103 26.74 -2.60 6.34
CA ARG A 103 25.92 -2.38 7.54
C ARG A 103 26.10 -1.00 8.14
N ASP A 104 26.32 0.02 7.29
CA ASP A 104 26.40 1.41 7.72
C ASP A 104 25.02 2.09 7.86
N GLY A 105 23.94 1.36 7.53
CA GLY A 105 22.58 1.90 7.58
C GLY A 105 22.22 2.71 6.35
N ARG A 106 22.87 2.49 5.21
CA ARG A 106 22.56 3.08 3.90
C ARG A 106 22.48 2.01 2.82
N VAL A 107 21.73 2.30 1.77
CA VAL A 107 21.65 1.40 0.62
C VAL A 107 22.91 1.50 -0.24
N ASP A 108 23.52 0.36 -0.50
CA ASP A 108 24.63 0.20 -1.46
C ASP A 108 24.12 -0.21 -2.84
N GLU A 109 23.12 -1.08 -2.86
CA GLU A 109 22.61 -1.70 -4.08
C GLU A 109 21.08 -1.72 -4.11
N THR A 110 20.52 -1.37 -5.26
CA THR A 110 19.07 -1.43 -5.53
C THR A 110 18.80 -2.34 -6.71
N LEU A 111 18.06 -3.42 -6.46
CA LEU A 111 17.66 -4.41 -7.44
C LEU A 111 16.16 -4.28 -7.71
N VAL A 112 15.73 -4.57 -8.94
CA VAL A 112 14.32 -4.67 -9.30
C VAL A 112 13.93 -6.15 -9.28
N PHE A 113 13.12 -6.55 -8.31
CA PHE A 113 12.60 -7.91 -8.25
C PHE A 113 11.46 -8.11 -9.23
N ALA A 114 10.52 -7.16 -9.28
CA ALA A 114 9.40 -7.20 -10.23
C ALA A 114 9.13 -5.80 -10.77
N ASP A 115 8.83 -5.74 -12.07
CA ASP A 115 8.43 -4.55 -12.82
C ASP A 115 7.10 -4.75 -13.55
N GLY A 116 6.62 -3.68 -14.19
CA GLY A 116 5.37 -3.69 -14.95
C GLY A 116 4.15 -3.92 -14.08
N LEU A 117 4.25 -3.60 -12.78
CA LEU A 117 3.13 -3.67 -11.86
C LEU A 117 2.19 -2.50 -12.11
N ASP A 118 0.90 -2.71 -11.85
CA ASP A 118 -0.18 -1.76 -12.11
C ASP A 118 -0.88 -1.36 -10.80
N MET A 119 -0.39 -0.29 -10.17
CA MET A 119 -0.93 0.24 -8.93
C MET A 119 -0.98 -0.83 -7.81
N PRO A 120 0.16 -1.47 -7.48
CA PRO A 120 0.22 -2.46 -6.43
C PRO A 120 0.08 -1.79 -5.05
N THR A 121 -0.66 -2.42 -4.14
CA THR A 121 -1.09 -1.79 -2.87
C THR A 121 -0.59 -2.51 -1.62
N GLY A 122 0.09 -3.63 -1.77
CA GLY A 122 0.80 -4.28 -0.67
C GLY A 122 1.43 -5.61 -1.07
N PHE A 123 2.35 -6.10 -0.23
CA PHE A 123 3.00 -7.39 -0.46
C PHE A 123 3.42 -8.08 0.84
N ALA A 124 3.62 -9.39 0.77
CA ALA A 124 4.25 -10.19 1.82
C ALA A 124 5.19 -11.24 1.21
N ILE A 125 6.39 -11.37 1.77
CA ILE A 125 7.38 -12.37 1.36
C ILE A 125 7.06 -13.67 2.07
N GLY A 126 6.98 -14.80 1.36
CA GLY A 126 6.76 -16.10 1.98
C GLY A 126 6.60 -17.23 0.97
N ASN A 127 6.71 -18.47 1.43
CA ASN A 127 6.60 -19.68 0.60
C ASN A 127 7.49 -19.67 -0.66
N GLY A 128 8.68 -19.05 -0.58
CA GLY A 128 9.63 -18.98 -1.71
C GLY A 128 9.33 -17.89 -2.74
N GLY A 129 8.40 -16.98 -2.48
CA GLY A 129 8.06 -15.89 -3.39
C GLY A 129 7.46 -14.68 -2.67
N VAL A 130 6.72 -13.88 -3.42
CA VAL A 130 6.04 -12.68 -2.96
C VAL A 130 4.56 -12.76 -3.28
N TYR A 131 3.72 -12.68 -2.26
CA TYR A 131 2.29 -12.42 -2.40
C TYR A 131 2.11 -10.91 -2.60
N LEU A 132 1.44 -10.49 -3.67
CA LEU A 132 1.32 -9.07 -4.01
C LEU A 132 -0.13 -8.74 -4.38
N GLY A 133 -0.71 -7.75 -3.70
CA GLY A 133 -2.04 -7.23 -4.02
C GLY A 133 -1.93 -6.14 -5.10
N GLN A 134 -2.70 -6.29 -6.18
CA GLN A 134 -2.75 -5.35 -7.29
C GLN A 134 -4.15 -5.32 -7.88
N GLY A 135 -4.85 -4.18 -7.75
CA GLY A 135 -6.20 -4.06 -8.30
C GLY A 135 -7.15 -5.13 -7.74
N GLN A 136 -7.70 -5.93 -8.65
CA GLN A 136 -8.61 -7.04 -8.34
C GLN A 136 -7.91 -8.37 -8.05
N ASP A 137 -6.58 -8.41 -8.15
CA ASP A 137 -5.78 -9.62 -8.16
C ASP A 137 -4.86 -9.71 -6.95
N LEU A 138 -4.78 -10.90 -6.37
CA LEU A 138 -3.69 -11.31 -5.50
C LEU A 138 -2.73 -12.18 -6.31
N LEU A 139 -1.55 -11.63 -6.60
CA LEU A 139 -0.50 -12.28 -7.36
C LEU A 139 0.45 -13.09 -6.44
N PHE A 140 1.11 -14.08 -7.01
CA PHE A 140 2.27 -14.74 -6.44
C PHE A 140 3.42 -14.72 -7.44
N LEU A 141 4.50 -14.05 -7.03
CA LEU A 141 5.69 -13.82 -7.84
C LEU A 141 6.82 -14.72 -7.31
N ARG A 142 7.52 -15.45 -8.18
CA ARG A 142 8.62 -16.32 -7.77
C ARG A 142 9.88 -16.07 -8.60
N ASP A 143 11.01 -16.10 -7.91
CA ASP A 143 12.34 -16.27 -8.48
C ASP A 143 12.65 -17.78 -8.45
N GLU A 144 12.81 -18.38 -9.62
CA GLU A 144 13.04 -19.81 -9.80
C GLU A 144 14.53 -20.14 -10.02
N ASN A 145 15.34 -19.13 -10.33
CA ASN A 145 16.73 -19.29 -10.74
C ASN A 145 17.75 -18.70 -9.74
N GLY A 146 17.29 -17.90 -8.76
CA GLY A 146 18.09 -17.30 -7.69
C GLY A 146 18.78 -15.98 -8.06
N ASP A 147 18.37 -15.30 -9.13
CA ASP A 147 18.95 -14.03 -9.60
C ASP A 147 18.28 -12.78 -9.00
N ASP A 148 17.42 -12.95 -8.00
CA ASP A 148 16.69 -11.87 -7.35
C ASP A 148 15.71 -11.14 -8.28
N ARG A 149 15.19 -11.84 -9.31
CA ARG A 149 14.10 -11.38 -10.19
C ARG A 149 12.97 -12.39 -10.25
N ALA A 150 11.74 -11.88 -10.34
CA ALA A 150 10.56 -12.71 -10.52
C ALA A 150 10.52 -13.28 -11.95
N ASP A 151 10.75 -14.59 -12.07
CA ASP A 151 10.58 -15.37 -13.31
C ASP A 151 9.11 -15.62 -13.64
N THR A 152 8.29 -15.85 -12.60
CA THR A 152 6.87 -16.18 -12.77
C THR A 152 5.96 -15.19 -12.07
N ARG A 153 4.79 -14.97 -12.68
CA ARG A 153 3.71 -14.13 -12.15
C ARG A 153 2.40 -14.90 -12.26
N GLU A 154 1.87 -15.36 -11.13
CA GLU A 154 0.66 -16.17 -11.06
C GLU A 154 -0.47 -15.39 -10.37
N VAL A 155 -1.68 -15.38 -10.93
CA VAL A 155 -2.87 -14.86 -10.24
C VAL A 155 -3.39 -15.97 -9.33
N LEU A 156 -3.19 -15.83 -8.01
CA LEU A 156 -3.68 -16.80 -7.03
C LEU A 156 -5.18 -16.66 -6.79
N LEU A 157 -5.65 -15.42 -6.62
CA LEU A 157 -7.05 -15.09 -6.41
C LEU A 157 -7.38 -13.82 -7.18
N THR A 158 -8.57 -13.77 -7.75
CA THR A 158 -9.10 -12.61 -8.48
C THR A 158 -10.54 -12.33 -8.05
N GLY A 159 -11.06 -11.16 -8.44
CA GLY A 159 -12.40 -10.71 -8.08
C GLY A 159 -12.46 -9.88 -6.80
N PHE A 160 -11.33 -9.36 -6.34
CA PHE A 160 -11.34 -8.29 -5.33
C PHE A 160 -11.88 -6.99 -5.96
N GLY A 161 -12.64 -6.22 -5.19
CA GLY A 161 -13.28 -5.00 -5.67
C GLY A 161 -12.27 -3.88 -5.95
N THR A 162 -12.54 -3.09 -6.99
CA THR A 162 -11.69 -1.98 -7.44
C THR A 162 -12.49 -0.67 -7.64
N GLY A 163 -13.64 -0.55 -6.97
CA GLY A 163 -14.52 0.63 -7.06
C GLY A 163 -13.86 1.92 -6.57
N ASP A 164 -12.96 1.82 -5.59
CA ASP A 164 -12.10 2.92 -5.14
C ASP A 164 -10.64 2.42 -5.02
N THR A 165 -9.75 3.02 -5.82
CA THR A 165 -8.32 2.65 -5.88
C THR A 165 -7.60 2.84 -4.54
N HIS A 166 -8.09 3.73 -3.67
CA HIS A 166 -7.54 3.97 -2.33
C HIS A 166 -7.92 2.88 -1.31
N GLN A 167 -8.77 1.94 -1.70
CA GLN A 167 -9.41 0.95 -0.82
C GLN A 167 -9.16 -0.49 -1.28
N ASN A 168 -8.31 -0.67 -2.30
CA ASN A 168 -7.92 -1.96 -2.86
C ASN A 168 -7.25 -2.84 -1.80
N ILE A 169 -7.12 -4.13 -2.10
CA ILE A 169 -6.51 -5.06 -1.15
C ILE A 169 -5.09 -4.64 -0.78
N ASN A 170 -4.77 -4.55 0.50
CA ASN A 170 -3.51 -3.97 0.96
C ASN A 170 -3.05 -4.60 2.28
N SER A 171 -1.91 -4.14 2.82
CA SER A 171 -1.41 -4.53 4.14
C SER A 171 -1.25 -6.05 4.33
N LEU A 172 -0.72 -6.75 3.33
CA LEU A 172 -0.50 -8.19 3.41
C LEU A 172 0.51 -8.47 4.55
N THR A 173 0.06 -9.17 5.58
CA THR A 173 0.84 -9.46 6.80
C THR A 173 0.61 -10.92 7.20
N TRP A 174 1.71 -11.64 7.44
CA TRP A 174 1.64 -13.00 7.97
C TRP A 174 1.21 -13.01 9.44
N THR A 175 0.30 -13.92 9.78
CA THR A 175 0.04 -14.29 11.16
C THR A 175 1.12 -15.24 11.67
N PRO A 176 1.35 -15.33 12.99
CA PRO A 176 2.21 -16.35 13.58
C PRO A 176 1.79 -17.80 13.23
N GLY A 177 0.52 -18.00 12.85
CA GLY A 177 -0.03 -19.28 12.39
C GLY A 177 0.25 -19.61 10.92
N GLY A 178 0.96 -18.76 10.17
CA GLY A 178 1.25 -18.97 8.75
C GLY A 178 0.07 -18.71 7.82
N GLU A 179 -0.90 -17.91 8.27
CA GLU A 179 -2.01 -17.40 7.46
C GLU A 179 -1.68 -15.97 7.02
N LEU A 180 -2.26 -15.52 5.91
CA LEU A 180 -2.08 -14.16 5.43
C LEU A 180 -3.31 -13.33 5.77
N LEU A 181 -3.13 -12.24 6.52
CA LEU A 181 -4.14 -11.21 6.70
C LEU A 181 -3.89 -10.07 5.74
N PHE A 182 -4.96 -9.48 5.22
CA PHE A 182 -4.90 -8.28 4.38
C PHE A 182 -6.22 -7.54 4.42
N CYS A 183 -6.19 -6.26 4.10
CA CYS A 183 -7.30 -5.34 4.27
C CYS A 183 -8.05 -5.07 2.96
N GLN A 184 -9.28 -4.56 3.08
CA GLN A 184 -10.05 -3.94 2.01
C GLN A 184 -10.88 -2.79 2.60
N GLY A 185 -11.11 -1.73 1.82
CA GLY A 185 -11.94 -0.58 2.24
C GLY A 185 -13.40 -0.61 1.76
N LEU A 186 -14.16 0.37 2.24
CA LEU A 186 -15.62 0.47 2.22
C LEU A 186 -16.30 0.27 0.84
N HIS A 187 -15.78 0.92 -0.18
CA HIS A 187 -16.39 1.05 -1.51
C HIS A 187 -15.98 -0.05 -2.48
N ASN A 188 -15.20 -1.02 -2.01
CA ASN A 188 -14.83 -2.18 -2.81
C ASN A 188 -15.78 -3.34 -2.48
N PHE A 189 -16.35 -3.91 -3.54
CA PHE A 189 -17.27 -5.03 -3.47
C PHE A 189 -16.57 -6.23 -4.11
N SER A 190 -16.21 -7.21 -3.29
CA SER A 190 -15.41 -8.36 -3.72
C SER A 190 -16.25 -9.60 -3.87
N ARG A 191 -15.99 -10.36 -4.93
CA ARG A 191 -16.56 -11.68 -5.23
C ARG A 191 -15.42 -12.59 -5.70
N VAL A 192 -14.81 -13.27 -4.74
CA VAL A 192 -13.61 -14.08 -5.00
C VAL A 192 -14.01 -15.54 -5.09
N GLU A 193 -13.76 -16.16 -6.25
CA GLU A 193 -13.94 -17.60 -6.41
C GLU A 193 -12.75 -18.35 -5.79
N THR A 194 -13.06 -19.39 -5.01
CA THR A 194 -12.05 -20.28 -4.41
C THR A 194 -12.48 -21.73 -4.59
N PRO A 195 -11.58 -22.71 -4.39
CA PRO A 195 -11.95 -24.13 -4.34
C PRO A 195 -13.00 -24.48 -3.27
N TRP A 196 -13.28 -23.56 -2.34
CA TRP A 196 -14.26 -23.71 -1.26
C TRP A 196 -15.59 -23.00 -1.56
N GLY A 197 -15.74 -22.43 -2.76
CA GLY A 197 -16.87 -21.60 -3.16
C GLY A 197 -16.52 -20.11 -3.25
N ILE A 198 -17.55 -19.30 -3.54
CA ILE A 198 -17.41 -17.85 -3.64
C ILE A 198 -17.39 -17.24 -2.24
N VAL A 199 -16.43 -16.37 -2.00
CA VAL A 199 -16.34 -15.56 -0.78
C VAL A 199 -16.56 -14.10 -1.15
N HIS A 200 -17.49 -13.44 -0.46
CA HIS A 200 -17.82 -12.03 -0.69
C HIS A 200 -17.45 -11.14 0.49
N MET A 201 -17.13 -9.89 0.16
CA MET A 201 -17.04 -8.79 1.13
C MET A 201 -17.53 -7.51 0.45
N ASP A 202 -18.68 -7.02 0.91
CA ASP A 202 -19.38 -5.85 0.38
C ASP A 202 -19.20 -4.62 1.27
N GLU A 203 -18.05 -4.54 1.92
CA GLU A 203 -17.76 -3.55 2.96
C GLU A 203 -16.24 -3.51 3.21
N HIS A 204 -15.79 -2.60 4.07
CA HIS A 204 -14.44 -2.67 4.64
C HIS A 204 -14.28 -3.86 5.57
N GLY A 205 -13.05 -4.35 5.68
CA GLY A 205 -12.75 -5.46 6.56
C GLY A 205 -11.36 -6.04 6.38
N VAL A 206 -11.21 -7.24 6.93
CA VAL A 206 -9.98 -8.02 6.87
C VAL A 206 -10.28 -9.37 6.24
N TRP A 207 -9.42 -9.73 5.30
CA TRP A 207 -9.36 -11.04 4.69
C TRP A 207 -8.37 -11.92 5.46
N ARG A 208 -8.67 -13.21 5.55
CA ARG A 208 -7.72 -14.22 6.02
C ARG A 208 -7.59 -15.32 4.99
N LEU A 209 -6.39 -15.46 4.43
CA LEU A 209 -6.05 -16.48 3.45
C LEU A 209 -5.16 -17.55 4.06
N ARG A 210 -5.52 -18.81 3.84
CA ARG A 210 -4.65 -19.97 4.00
C ARG A 210 -4.12 -20.37 2.63
N PRO A 211 -2.96 -19.88 2.19
CA PRO A 211 -2.56 -19.97 0.78
C PRO A 211 -2.40 -21.42 0.31
N ARG A 212 -1.85 -22.31 1.15
CA ARG A 212 -1.69 -23.73 0.79
C ARG A 212 -3.01 -24.49 0.53
N ARG A 213 -4.11 -23.97 1.06
CA ARG A 213 -5.46 -24.57 0.91
C ARG A 213 -6.34 -23.75 -0.01
N MET A 214 -5.90 -22.57 -0.46
CA MET A 214 -6.72 -21.56 -1.13
C MET A 214 -8.02 -21.27 -0.38
N GLN A 215 -7.97 -21.29 0.96
CA GLN A 215 -9.13 -21.03 1.81
C GLN A 215 -9.12 -19.57 2.25
N LEU A 216 -10.09 -18.80 1.74
CA LEU A 216 -10.26 -17.39 2.04
C LEU A 216 -11.45 -17.20 2.99
N HIS A 217 -11.30 -16.29 3.96
CA HIS A 217 -12.38 -15.87 4.85
C HIS A 217 -12.47 -14.35 4.86
N ALA A 218 -13.70 -13.84 4.87
CA ALA A 218 -14.02 -12.42 5.00
C ALA A 218 -14.47 -12.10 6.43
N PHE A 219 -13.90 -11.05 7.02
CA PHE A 219 -14.33 -10.48 8.29
C PHE A 219 -14.72 -9.01 8.09
N ARG A 220 -16.03 -8.76 8.04
CA ARG A 220 -16.64 -7.46 7.68
C ARG A 220 -16.75 -6.53 8.87
N GLY A 221 -16.39 -5.26 8.70
CA GLY A 221 -16.60 -4.22 9.71
C GLY A 221 -15.65 -4.32 10.92
N CYS A 222 -14.52 -4.98 10.77
CA CYS A 222 -13.61 -5.29 11.88
C CYS A 222 -12.68 -4.13 12.27
N SER A 223 -12.72 -3.01 11.54
CA SER A 223 -11.89 -1.83 11.76
C SER A 223 -12.62 -0.57 11.27
N GLY A 224 -11.92 0.57 11.19
CA GLY A 224 -12.42 1.71 10.41
C GLY A 224 -12.52 1.42 8.90
N GLN A 225 -13.14 2.35 8.17
CA GLN A 225 -13.62 2.18 6.79
C GLN A 225 -12.56 2.07 5.69
N ASN A 226 -11.32 2.48 5.97
CA ASN A 226 -10.21 2.34 5.02
C ASN A 226 -8.97 1.84 5.77
N PRO A 227 -8.92 0.54 6.09
CA PRO A 227 -7.80 -0.06 6.78
C PRO A 227 -6.56 -0.21 5.90
N TRP A 228 -5.42 0.21 6.43
CA TRP A 228 -4.09 0.23 5.79
C TRP A 228 -2.96 -0.17 6.75
N GLY A 229 -3.28 -0.64 7.95
CA GLY A 229 -2.30 -1.13 8.90
C GLY A 229 -2.78 -2.43 9.52
N LEU A 230 -1.92 -3.44 9.48
CA LEU A 230 -2.08 -4.70 10.19
C LEU A 230 -0.78 -5.04 10.90
N SER A 231 -0.86 -5.22 12.22
CA SER A 231 0.25 -5.67 13.06
C SER A 231 -0.23 -6.76 14.02
N HIS A 232 0.71 -7.47 14.63
CA HIS A 232 0.43 -8.48 15.63
C HIS A 232 1.14 -8.15 16.93
N GLY A 233 0.44 -8.22 18.06
CA GLY A 233 1.08 -8.13 19.37
C GLY A 233 1.92 -9.36 19.70
N HIS A 234 2.55 -9.36 20.87
CA HIS A 234 3.52 -10.40 21.26
C HIS A 234 2.89 -11.81 21.39
N TRP A 235 1.57 -11.90 21.63
CA TRP A 235 0.86 -13.18 21.70
C TRP A 235 0.23 -13.57 20.36
N GLY A 236 0.49 -12.79 19.30
CA GLY A 236 -0.06 -13.00 17.97
C GLY A 236 -1.45 -12.41 17.76
N GLU A 237 -1.91 -11.53 18.65
CA GLU A 237 -3.17 -10.82 18.54
C GLU A 237 -3.14 -9.81 17.38
N PRO A 238 -4.00 -9.94 16.35
CA PRO A 238 -4.04 -9.00 15.24
C PRO A 238 -4.69 -7.65 15.62
N PHE A 239 -4.00 -6.56 15.28
CA PHE A 239 -4.50 -5.19 15.36
C PHE A 239 -4.65 -4.58 13.97
N ALA A 240 -5.70 -3.78 13.78
CA ALA A 240 -5.93 -3.01 12.57
C ALA A 240 -5.85 -1.51 12.83
N LYS A 241 -5.26 -0.80 11.86
CA LYS A 241 -5.31 0.65 11.74
C LYS A 241 -6.04 1.03 10.47
N SER A 242 -7.04 1.91 10.62
CA SER A 242 -7.70 2.60 9.52
C SER A 242 -7.29 4.05 9.49
N ASN A 243 -7.52 4.70 8.35
CA ASN A 243 -7.32 6.12 8.11
C ASN A 243 -7.95 7.10 9.13
N GLY A 244 -8.73 6.66 10.12
CA GLY A 244 -9.25 7.49 11.21
C GLY A 244 -8.25 7.57 12.37
N ASN A 245 -8.75 7.87 13.56
CA ASN A 245 -7.90 7.87 14.77
C ASN A 245 -7.88 6.48 15.44
N ALA A 246 -8.95 5.70 15.31
CA ALA A 246 -9.09 4.42 16.01
C ALA A 246 -8.01 3.38 15.64
N VAL A 247 -7.66 2.57 16.65
CA VAL A 247 -6.92 1.31 16.55
C VAL A 247 -7.87 0.21 17.03
N SER A 248 -8.03 -0.84 16.23
CA SER A 248 -9.01 -1.91 16.52
C SER A 248 -8.33 -3.25 16.77
N GLU A 249 -8.80 -4.00 17.76
CA GLU A 249 -8.38 -5.39 18.00
C GLU A 249 -9.28 -6.34 17.18
N LEU A 250 -8.66 -7.20 16.37
CA LEU A 250 -9.39 -8.01 15.41
C LEU A 250 -9.88 -9.35 15.98
N LEU A 251 -9.23 -9.92 17.00
CA LEU A 251 -9.57 -11.25 17.52
C LEU A 251 -11.06 -11.43 17.84
N PRO A 252 -11.74 -10.51 18.56
CA PRO A 252 -13.13 -10.71 18.97
C PRO A 252 -14.12 -10.61 17.81
N VAL A 253 -13.71 -10.00 16.69
CA VAL A 253 -14.54 -9.75 15.51
C VAL A 253 -14.18 -10.67 14.34
N MET A 254 -13.15 -11.51 14.48
CA MET A 254 -12.77 -12.55 13.51
C MET A 254 -13.65 -13.81 13.61
N ILE A 255 -14.97 -13.60 13.71
CA ILE A 255 -15.99 -14.64 13.64
C ILE A 255 -16.68 -14.51 12.29
N HIS A 256 -16.72 -15.59 11.52
CA HIS A 256 -17.43 -15.57 10.24
C HIS A 256 -18.93 -15.31 10.47
N SER A 257 -19.47 -14.30 9.80
CA SER A 257 -20.86 -13.89 9.93
C SER A 257 -21.37 -13.29 8.63
N GLU A 258 -22.67 -13.46 8.36
CA GLU A 258 -23.36 -12.70 7.31
C GLU A 258 -23.64 -11.25 7.68
N HIS A 259 -23.53 -10.94 8.97
CA HIS A 259 -23.72 -9.60 9.50
C HIS A 259 -22.39 -8.85 9.59
N ARG A 260 -22.46 -7.54 9.41
CA ARG A 260 -21.36 -6.63 9.65
C ARG A 260 -21.06 -6.58 11.16
N HIS A 261 -19.78 -6.70 11.52
CA HIS A 261 -19.32 -6.48 12.89
C HIS A 261 -19.21 -4.98 13.20
N GLN A 262 -19.23 -4.66 14.49
CA GLN A 262 -18.74 -3.39 14.98
C GLN A 262 -17.25 -3.55 15.31
N PRO A 263 -16.39 -2.60 14.93
CA PRO A 263 -14.98 -2.66 15.30
C PRO A 263 -14.84 -2.61 16.82
N LEU A 264 -13.93 -3.42 17.38
CA LEU A 264 -13.53 -3.30 18.77
C LEU A 264 -12.35 -2.31 18.83
N ASP A 265 -12.67 -1.03 19.00
CA ASP A 265 -11.66 0.01 19.13
C ASP A 265 -11.07 -0.01 20.54
N ILE A 266 -9.75 -0.20 20.62
CA ILE A 266 -8.99 -0.30 21.88
C ILE A 266 -8.20 0.97 22.20
N GLY A 267 -8.25 1.97 21.32
CA GLY A 267 -7.56 3.24 21.48
C GLY A 267 -7.52 4.04 20.19
N GLY A 268 -6.72 5.09 20.17
CA GLY A 268 -6.53 5.87 18.96
C GLY A 268 -5.33 6.80 18.97
N THR A 269 -4.93 7.20 17.77
CA THR A 269 -3.85 8.15 17.53
C THR A 269 -4.32 9.59 17.68
N ARG A 270 -3.41 10.50 18.04
CA ARG A 270 -3.71 11.94 18.18
C ARG A 270 -4.12 12.58 16.85
N ILE A 271 -3.52 12.10 15.77
CA ILE A 271 -3.76 12.55 14.40
C ILE A 271 -4.33 11.43 13.56
N LYS A 272 -4.87 11.81 12.40
CA LYS A 272 -5.20 10.89 11.32
C LYS A 272 -3.94 10.10 10.92
N SER A 273 -4.00 8.77 10.95
CA SER A 273 -2.91 7.89 10.50
C SER A 273 -3.48 6.60 9.93
N MET A 274 -2.69 5.88 9.13
CA MET A 274 -3.15 4.75 8.31
C MET A 274 -2.52 3.42 8.71
N ILE A 275 -1.27 3.44 9.18
CA ILE A 275 -0.44 2.26 9.40
C ILE A 275 -0.24 2.06 10.91
N CYS A 276 -0.15 0.80 11.35
CA CYS A 276 0.40 0.44 12.64
C CYS A 276 1.49 -0.61 12.43
N GLU A 277 2.64 -0.40 13.06
CA GLU A 277 3.75 -1.33 13.15
C GLU A 277 4.13 -1.39 14.63
N ILE A 278 4.36 -2.60 15.13
CA ILE A 278 4.88 -2.79 16.48
C ILE A 278 6.38 -2.97 16.32
N ILE A 279 7.13 -1.93 16.68
CA ILE A 279 8.58 -1.98 16.69
C ILE A 279 8.97 -2.55 18.04
N ASP A 280 9.17 -3.87 18.07
CA ASP A 280 9.77 -4.56 19.22
C ASP A 280 11.12 -5.14 18.79
N SER A 281 12.12 -4.91 19.61
CA SER A 281 13.45 -5.50 19.45
C SER A 281 13.92 -5.88 20.84
N PRO A 282 14.54 -7.06 21.02
CA PRO A 282 15.27 -7.35 22.25
C PRO A 282 16.39 -6.33 22.56
N ALA A 283 16.70 -5.42 21.61
CA ALA A 283 17.67 -4.34 21.73
C ALA A 283 17.05 -2.93 21.84
N LEU A 284 15.72 -2.78 21.84
CA LEU A 284 15.04 -1.53 22.20
C LEU A 284 14.71 -1.60 23.71
N PRO A 285 14.90 -0.50 24.46
CA PRO A 285 14.80 -0.50 25.93
C PRO A 285 13.41 -0.83 26.46
#